data_AF-A0A316RRS2-F1
#
_entry.id   AF-A0A316RRS2-F1
#
_cell.length_a   1.000
_cell.length_b   1.000
_cell.length_c   1.000
_cell.angle_alpha   90.00
_cell.angle_beta   90.00
_cell.angle_gamma   90.00
#
_symmetry.space_group_name_H-M   'P 1'
#
loop_
_entity.id
_entity.type
_entity.pdbx_description
1 polymer ?
#
loop_
_entity_poly.entity_id
_entity_poly.type
_entity_poly.pdbx_seq_one_letter_code
_entity_poly.pdbx_strand_id
1 'polypeptide(L)' 'MHPLPADISGVSCEHGEVMADVFDMHRDGMYKEASYKPYAIAAMMFLQKCADPAATLKALEERATPRWFQA' A
#
# COMPACT_ATOMS: atom_id res chain seq x y z
N MET A 1 -8.42 -1.80 -11.35
CA MET A 1 -7.65 -0.93 -10.42
C MET A 1 -8.56 0.18 -9.99
N HIS A 2 -8.53 0.53 -8.70
CA HIS A 2 -9.34 1.61 -8.12
C HIS A 2 -8.63 2.13 -6.85
N PRO A 3 -8.49 3.44 -6.63
CA PRO A 3 -7.76 4.00 -5.49
C PRO A 3 -8.44 3.82 -4.13
N LEU A 4 -9.71 3.39 -4.11
CA LEU A 4 -10.59 3.19 -2.95
C LEU A 4 -10.92 4.48 -2.14
N PRO A 5 -12.13 4.56 -1.53
CA PRO A 5 -13.27 3.65 -1.70
C PRO A 5 -13.86 3.76 -3.11
N ALA A 6 -14.50 2.69 -3.60
CA ALA A 6 -15.30 2.72 -4.82
C ALA A 6 -16.78 2.86 -4.44
N ASP A 7 -17.55 3.54 -5.27
CA ASP A 7 -19.01 3.55 -5.16
C ASP A 7 -19.58 2.29 -5.83
N ILE A 8 -20.06 1.34 -5.01
CA ILE A 8 -20.49 0.01 -5.44
C ILE A 8 -22.01 -0.02 -5.57
N SER A 9 -22.49 -0.27 -6.79
CA SER A 9 -23.92 -0.36 -7.12
C SER A 9 -24.60 -1.44 -6.28
N GLY A 10 -25.71 -1.09 -5.64
CA GLY A 10 -26.49 -1.99 -4.77
C GLY A 10 -25.86 -2.29 -3.41
N VAL A 11 -24.72 -1.68 -3.07
CA VAL A 11 -24.04 -1.86 -1.78
C VAL A 11 -23.83 -0.53 -1.06
N SER A 12 -23.03 0.37 -1.62
CA SER A 12 -22.77 1.69 -1.01
C SER A 12 -23.64 2.80 -1.60
N CYS A 13 -24.20 2.61 -2.80
CA CYS A 13 -25.15 3.51 -3.45
C CYS A 13 -26.07 2.75 -4.43
N GLU A 14 -27.15 3.37 -4.88
CA GLU A 14 -28.11 2.75 -5.82
C GLU A 14 -27.48 2.48 -7.20
N HIS A 15 -26.78 3.48 -7.75
CA HIS A 15 -26.04 3.41 -9.01
C HIS A 15 -24.63 3.99 -8.79
N GLY A 16 -23.60 3.15 -8.93
CA GLY A 16 -22.21 3.49 -8.61
C GLY A 16 -21.25 3.31 -9.78
N GLU A 17 -19.96 3.43 -9.47
CA GLU A 17 -18.83 3.30 -10.39
C GLU A 17 -18.60 1.85 -10.85
N VAL A 18 -18.98 0.87 -10.03
CA VAL A 18 -18.73 -0.55 -10.28
C VAL A 18 -19.86 -1.45 -9.77
N MET A 19 -20.02 -2.62 -10.39
CA MET A 19 -20.95 -3.67 -9.93
C MET A 19 -20.31 -4.49 -8.80
N ALA A 20 -21.15 -5.01 -7.89
CA ALA A 20 -20.68 -5.75 -6.72
C ALA A 20 -19.87 -7.01 -7.08
N ASP A 21 -20.27 -7.76 -8.11
CA ASP A 21 -19.58 -8.97 -8.57
C ASP A 21 -18.19 -8.67 -9.17
N VAL A 22 -18.08 -7.59 -9.95
CA VAL A 22 -16.80 -7.11 -10.50
C VAL A 22 -15.87 -6.61 -9.38
N PHE A 23 -16.41 -5.89 -8.41
CA PHE A 23 -15.63 -5.44 -7.24
C PHE A 23 -15.10 -6.65 -6.46
N ASP A 24 -15.95 -7.64 -6.20
CA ASP A 24 -15.62 -8.82 -5.41
C ASP A 24 -14.57 -9.71 -6.08
N MET A 25 -14.69 -9.90 -7.40
CA MET A 25 -13.68 -10.62 -8.19
C MET A 25 -12.28 -10.00 -8.12
N HIS A 26 -12.20 -8.68 -7.92
CA HIS A 26 -10.93 -7.93 -7.89
C HIS A 26 -10.54 -7.40 -6.50
N ARG A 27 -11.29 -7.73 -5.45
CA ARG A 27 -11.16 -7.14 -4.12
C ARG A 27 -9.73 -7.28 -3.56
N ASP A 28 -9.18 -8.49 -3.57
CA ASP A 28 -7.83 -8.76 -3.08
C ASP A 28 -6.76 -8.01 -3.89
N GLY A 29 -6.96 -7.92 -5.21
CA GLY A 29 -6.07 -7.15 -6.09
C GLY A 29 -6.05 -5.66 -5.76
N MET A 30 -7.22 -5.06 -5.52
CA MET A 30 -7.34 -3.65 -5.14
C MET A 30 -6.83 -3.38 -3.72
N TYR A 31 -7.00 -4.32 -2.78
CA TYR A 31 -6.41 -4.22 -1.45
C TYR A 31 -4.89 -4.31 -1.51
N LYS A 32 -4.36 -5.18 -2.38
CA LYS A 32 -2.92 -5.25 -2.64
C LYS A 32 -2.40 -3.97 -3.28
N GLU A 33 -3.12 -3.41 -4.26
CA GLU A 33 -2.84 -2.10 -4.88
C GLU A 33 -2.72 -0.99 -3.82
N ALA A 34 -3.73 -0.85 -2.96
CA ALA A 34 -3.74 0.15 -1.89
C ALA A 34 -2.59 -0.03 -0.88
N SER A 35 -2.15 -1.29 -0.65
CA SER A 35 -1.05 -1.60 0.26
C SER A 35 0.30 -1.00 -0.16
N TYR A 36 0.48 -0.61 -1.43
CA TYR A 36 1.73 0.01 -1.90
C TYR A 36 1.85 1.49 -1.50
N LYS A 37 0.74 2.19 -1.25
CA LYS A 37 0.74 3.64 -1.00
C LYS A 37 1.62 4.06 0.19
N PRO A 38 1.59 3.39 1.36
CA PRO A 38 2.47 3.74 2.48
C PRO A 38 3.96 3.61 2.14
N TYR A 39 4.34 2.57 1.40
CA TYR A 39 5.74 2.34 1.01
C TYR A 39 6.22 3.31 -0.07
N ALA A 40 5.34 3.70 -1.01
CA ALA A 40 5.66 4.73 -1.99
C ALA A 40 5.94 6.09 -1.32
N ILE A 41 5.11 6.50 -0.36
CA ILE A 41 5.34 7.74 0.42
C ILE A 41 6.64 7.64 1.23
N ALA A 42 6.89 6.50 1.88
CA ALA A 42 8.14 6.27 2.60
C ALA A 42 9.36 6.39 1.69
N ALA A 43 9.29 5.85 0.46
CA ALA A 43 10.36 5.96 -0.53
C ALA A 43 10.59 7.43 -0.95
N MET A 44 9.53 8.20 -1.20
CA MET A 44 9.64 9.64 -1.50
C MET A 44 10.36 10.39 -0.38
N MET A 45 9.97 10.16 0.87
CA MET A 45 10.62 10.77 2.04
C MET A 45 12.09 10.33 2.18
N PHE A 46 12.37 9.05 1.97
CA PHE A 46 13.71 8.47 2.10
C PHE A 46 14.68 9.06 1.06
N LEU A 47 14.25 9.14 -0.22
CA LEU A 47 15.04 9.73 -1.29
C LEU A 47 15.31 11.23 -1.07
N GLN A 48 14.37 11.95 -0.43
CA GLN A 48 14.54 13.37 -0.12
C GLN A 48 15.49 13.64 1.07
N LYS A 49 15.65 12.67 1.99
CA LYS A 49 16.35 12.88 3.27
C LYS A 49 17.65 12.09 3.42
N CYS A 50 17.87 11.05 2.62
CA CYS A 50 19.06 10.22 2.66
C CYS A 50 19.94 10.50 1.44
N ALA A 51 21.12 11.05 1.65
CA ALA A 51 22.05 11.39 0.56
C ALA A 51 22.52 10.16 -0.24
N ASP A 52 22.73 9.03 0.45
CA ASP A 52 22.99 7.73 -0.17
C ASP A 52 21.95 6.69 0.32
N PRO A 53 20.83 6.55 -0.39
CA PRO A 53 19.76 5.62 -0.04
C PRO A 53 20.22 4.15 -0.03
N ALA A 54 21.10 3.76 -0.95
CA ALA A 54 21.53 2.37 -1.10
C ALA A 54 22.44 1.94 0.06
N ALA A 55 23.44 2.75 0.41
CA ALA A 55 24.28 2.50 1.57
C ALA A 55 23.48 2.52 2.87
N THR A 56 22.50 3.43 2.99
CA THR A 56 21.62 3.50 4.17
C THR A 56 20.79 2.22 4.31
N LEU A 57 20.18 1.72 3.23
CA LEU A 57 19.41 0.47 3.27
C LEU A 57 20.28 -0.74 3.66
N LYS A 58 21.51 -0.82 3.13
CA LYS A 58 22.46 -1.87 3.51
C LYS A 58 22.81 -1.82 4.99
N ALA A 59 23.07 -0.62 5.53
CA ALA A 59 23.33 -0.47 6.96
C ALA A 59 22.12 -0.85 7.83
N LEU A 60 20.88 -0.58 7.38
CA LEU A 60 19.66 -1.00 8.08
C LEU A 60 19.51 -2.53 8.09
N GLU A 61 19.80 -3.18 6.96
CA GLU A 61 19.81 -4.64 6.81
C GLU A 61 20.85 -5.27 7.75
N GLU A 62 22.09 -4.81 7.71
CA GLU A 62 23.20 -5.32 8.54
C GLU A 62 22.94 -5.15 10.04
N ARG A 63 22.30 -4.04 10.44
CA ARG A 63 21.93 -3.80 11.84
C ARG A 63 20.82 -4.73 12.32
N ALA A 64 20.02 -5.29 11.41
CA ALA A 64 18.96 -6.27 11.66
C ALA A 64 18.09 -5.96 12.90
N THR A 65 17.78 -4.67 13.12
CA THR A 65 17.06 -4.26 14.33
C THR A 65 15.64 -4.82 14.31
N PRO A 66 15.24 -5.63 15.29
CA PRO A 66 13.92 -6.26 15.27
C PRO A 66 12.85 -5.20 15.41
N ARG A 67 11.87 -5.22 14.50
CA ARG A 67 10.71 -4.31 14.54
C ARG A 67 9.84 -4.54 15.78
N TRP A 68 9.78 -5.77 16.25
CA TRP A 68 9.00 -6.21 17.41
C TRP A 68 9.90 -6.86 18.45
N PHE A 69 9.51 -6.77 19.73
CA PHE A 69 10.16 -7.53 20.80
C PHE A 69 10.17 -9.01 20.45
N GLN A 70 11.37 -9.60 20.47
CA GLN A 70 11.54 -11.04 20.35
C GLN A 70 11.44 -11.61 21.77
N ALA A 71 10.49 -12.53 21.99
CA ALA A 71 10.36 -13.25 23.25
C ALA A 71 11.46 -14.31 23.41
#